data_AF-A0A357IDT6-F1
#
_entry.id   AF-A0A357IDT6-F1
#
_cell.length_a   1.000
_cell.length_b   1.000
_cell.length_c   1.000
_cell.angle_alpha   90.00
_cell.angle_beta   90.00
_cell.angle_gamma   90.00
#
_symmetry.space_group_name_H-M   'P 1'
#
loop_
_entity.id
_entity.type
_entity.pdbx_description
1 polymer ?
#
loop_
_entity_poly.entity_id
_entity_poly.type
_entity_poly.pdbx_seq_one_letter_code
_entity_poly.pdbx_strand_id
1 'polypeptide(L)'
;MFSGWFSKKSRTQVSSALRAALSHYPAYCPPHAGDPGKLSAEQANDNLEDLLANGQTRVTALRAFFAEHAGIELPELSREMHYADAVEAIYRWAYAEWPLLTGGTRTSVRDWLASGKHGPNTVYAMIADLGFYFNETIRLKNTDFCWAIDQSVEAEPMPSFRRPVLMIAPTDKQPAPILVDMELAVFSLYATPNSISKSVVNDWLTAMDNAISGQLQAHWGV
;
A
#
# COMPACT_ATOMS: atom_id res chain seq x y z
N MET A 1 9.27 3.74 41.82
CA MET A 1 9.46 4.67 40.68
C MET A 1 10.80 4.37 40.05
N PHE A 2 10.84 3.69 38.90
CA PHE A 2 12.05 3.58 38.08
C PHE A 2 11.69 4.00 36.66
N SER A 3 12.18 5.18 36.31
CA SER A 3 11.90 5.93 35.09
C SER A 3 12.94 5.61 34.00
N GLY A 4 12.46 5.11 32.86
CA GLY A 4 12.57 5.84 31.59
C GLY A 4 13.95 6.11 30.96
N TRP A 5 15.01 5.35 31.24
CA TRP A 5 16.32 5.62 30.59
C TRP A 5 16.66 4.74 29.37
N PHE A 6 15.95 3.62 29.14
CA PHE A 6 16.28 2.69 28.04
C PHE A 6 15.57 2.93 26.69
N SER A 7 14.70 3.95 26.53
CA SER A 7 13.84 4.03 25.33
C SER A 7 14.32 4.94 24.19
N LYS A 8 15.26 5.87 24.42
CA LYS A 8 15.69 6.81 23.35
C LYS A 8 16.80 6.25 22.46
N LYS A 9 17.80 5.58 23.03
CA LYS A 9 18.94 5.04 22.26
C LYS A 9 18.53 3.93 21.29
N SER A 10 17.68 3.00 21.73
CA SER A 10 17.17 1.93 20.85
C SER A 10 16.31 2.48 19.72
N ARG A 11 15.46 3.47 20.02
CA ARG A 11 14.52 4.07 19.06
C ARG A 11 15.23 4.85 17.94
N THR A 12 16.30 5.57 18.28
CA THR A 12 17.15 6.26 17.29
C THR A 12 17.96 5.27 16.44
N GLN A 13 18.47 4.19 17.05
CA GLN A 13 19.25 3.17 16.34
C GLN A 13 18.38 2.36 15.36
N VAL A 14 17.16 1.99 15.75
CA VAL A 14 16.22 1.28 14.87
C VAL A 14 15.78 2.18 13.69
N SER A 15 15.47 3.46 13.94
CA SER A 15 15.21 4.44 12.87
C SER A 15 16.37 4.51 11.86
N SER A 16 17.62 4.48 12.35
CA SER A 16 18.80 4.52 11.47
C SER A 16 18.99 3.25 10.64
N ALA A 17 18.66 2.07 11.20
CA ALA A 17 18.77 0.80 10.49
C ALA A 17 17.74 0.69 9.35
N LEU A 18 16.48 1.05 9.62
CA LEU A 18 15.46 1.03 8.57
C LEU A 18 15.72 2.07 7.47
N ARG A 19 16.16 3.29 7.83
CA ARG A 19 16.57 4.29 6.82
C ARG A 19 17.73 3.80 5.96
N ALA A 20 18.71 3.12 6.56
CA ALA A 20 19.83 2.55 5.83
C ALA A 20 19.35 1.44 4.87
N ALA A 21 18.50 0.52 5.33
CA ALA A 21 17.91 -0.52 4.49
C ALA A 21 17.11 0.08 3.31
N LEU A 22 16.25 1.07 3.59
CA LEU A 22 15.48 1.78 2.57
C LEU A 22 16.35 2.54 1.56
N SER A 23 17.58 2.94 1.92
CA SER A 23 18.48 3.62 0.98
C SER A 23 18.95 2.73 -0.17
N HIS A 24 18.85 1.41 0.00
CA HIS A 24 19.16 0.40 -1.01
C HIS A 24 17.91 -0.19 -1.68
N TYR A 25 16.71 0.18 -1.21
CA TYR A 25 15.46 -0.30 -1.78
C TYR A 25 15.23 0.32 -3.17
N PRO A 26 14.75 -0.45 -4.17
CA PRO A 26 14.61 0.07 -5.53
C PRO A 26 13.57 1.19 -5.59
N ALA A 27 13.97 2.30 -6.22
CA ALA A 27 13.06 3.40 -6.52
C ALA A 27 11.88 2.94 -7.38
N TYR A 28 10.76 3.66 -7.29
CA TYR A 28 9.65 3.52 -8.23
C TYR A 28 9.42 4.83 -8.97
N CYS A 29 9.73 4.84 -10.25
CA CYS A 29 9.53 6.00 -11.12
C CYS A 29 8.58 5.59 -12.24
N PRO A 30 7.26 5.70 -12.06
CA PRO A 30 6.33 5.46 -13.15
C PRO A 30 6.59 6.45 -14.30
N PRO A 31 6.21 6.13 -15.55
CA PRO A 31 6.47 6.97 -16.72
C PRO A 31 6.03 8.42 -16.54
N HIS A 32 4.90 8.63 -15.86
CA HIS A 32 4.37 9.96 -15.55
C HIS A 32 4.27 10.15 -14.04
N ALA A 33 5.25 10.86 -13.48
CA ALA A 33 5.29 11.21 -12.07
C ALA A 33 4.49 12.48 -11.75
N GLY A 34 4.12 12.63 -10.48
CA GLY A 34 3.47 13.83 -9.94
C GLY A 34 2.05 13.56 -9.46
N ASP A 35 1.35 14.64 -9.14
CA ASP A 35 -0.03 14.63 -8.65
C ASP A 35 -0.95 13.92 -9.65
N PRO A 36 -1.56 12.77 -9.28
CA PRO A 36 -2.43 12.01 -10.16
C PRO A 36 -3.61 12.82 -10.71
N GLY A 37 -4.11 13.79 -9.93
CA GLY A 37 -5.18 14.68 -10.37
C GLY A 37 -4.81 15.59 -11.55
N LYS A 38 -3.53 15.65 -11.92
CA LYS A 38 -3.03 16.42 -13.07
C LYS A 38 -2.66 15.54 -14.27
N LEU A 39 -2.73 14.22 -14.13
CA LEU A 39 -2.43 13.30 -15.22
C LEU A 39 -3.59 13.24 -16.20
N SER A 40 -3.26 13.20 -17.50
CA SER A 40 -4.25 12.85 -18.51
C SER A 40 -4.67 11.38 -18.34
N ALA A 41 -5.80 11.00 -18.96
CA ALA A 41 -6.24 9.61 -18.96
C ALA A 41 -5.20 8.66 -19.58
N GLU A 42 -4.54 9.11 -20.65
CA GLU A 42 -3.48 8.35 -21.32
C GLU A 42 -2.27 8.17 -20.41
N GLN A 43 -1.81 9.23 -19.75
CA GLN A 43 -0.69 9.16 -18.80
C GLN A 43 -0.99 8.23 -17.61
N ALA A 44 -2.23 8.24 -17.12
CA ALA A 44 -2.64 7.32 -16.07
C ALA A 44 -2.61 5.87 -16.56
N ASN A 45 -3.05 5.59 -17.80
CA ASN A 45 -2.96 4.25 -18.38
C ASN A 45 -1.51 3.80 -18.58
N ASP A 46 -0.63 4.66 -19.09
CA ASP A 46 0.81 4.37 -19.21
C ASP A 46 1.41 3.96 -17.85
N ASN A 47 1.01 4.64 -16.78
CA ASN A 47 1.43 4.29 -15.42
C ASN A 47 0.88 2.92 -14.95
N LEU A 48 -0.34 2.55 -15.34
CA LEU A 48 -0.88 1.23 -15.05
C LEU A 48 -0.15 0.13 -15.85
N GLU A 49 0.12 0.37 -17.13
CA GLU A 49 0.86 -0.57 -17.97
C GLU A 49 2.27 -0.82 -17.42
N ASP A 50 2.98 0.24 -17.01
CA ASP A 50 4.29 0.13 -16.36
C ASP A 50 4.22 -0.66 -15.03
N LEU A 51 3.21 -0.39 -14.20
CA LEU A 51 2.99 -1.11 -12.95
C LEU A 51 2.81 -2.61 -13.21
N LEU A 52 1.98 -2.98 -14.19
CA LEU A 52 1.72 -4.37 -14.53
C LEU A 52 2.95 -5.06 -15.16
N ALA A 53 3.69 -4.35 -16.01
CA ALA A 53 4.90 -4.86 -16.64
C ALA A 53 6.02 -5.13 -15.63
N ASN A 54 6.16 -4.29 -14.61
CA ASN A 54 7.25 -4.37 -13.63
C ASN A 54 6.84 -5.01 -12.30
N GLY A 55 5.55 -5.20 -12.06
CA GLY A 55 4.99 -5.56 -10.76
C GLY A 55 5.63 -6.81 -10.13
N GLN A 56 5.87 -7.86 -10.92
CA GLN A 56 6.49 -9.10 -10.42
C GLN A 56 7.95 -8.89 -9.97
N THR A 57 8.72 -8.09 -10.72
CA THR A 57 10.09 -7.71 -10.36
C THR A 57 10.09 -6.92 -9.04
N ARG A 58 9.12 -6.01 -8.88
CA ARG A 58 8.96 -5.21 -7.66
C ARG A 58 8.55 -6.06 -6.46
N VAL A 59 7.63 -7.02 -6.63
CA VAL A 59 7.28 -8.00 -5.60
C VAL A 59 8.49 -8.83 -5.18
N THR A 60 9.36 -9.20 -6.12
CA THR A 60 10.59 -9.94 -5.79
C THR A 60 11.51 -9.12 -4.89
N ALA A 61 11.69 -7.82 -5.18
CA ALA A 61 12.47 -6.93 -4.33
C ALA A 61 11.81 -6.72 -2.95
N LEU A 62 10.47 -6.59 -2.91
CA LEU A 62 9.70 -6.46 -1.67
C LEU A 62 9.91 -7.68 -0.76
N ARG A 63 9.78 -8.90 -1.33
CA ARG A 63 10.00 -10.16 -0.61
C ARG A 63 11.41 -10.23 -0.05
N ALA A 64 12.43 -9.93 -0.86
CA ALA A 64 13.83 -9.93 -0.43
C ALA A 64 14.07 -8.94 0.72
N PHE A 65 13.52 -7.73 0.63
CA PHE A 65 13.65 -6.72 1.69
C PHE A 65 13.07 -7.21 3.02
N PHE A 66 11.86 -7.77 3.02
CA PHE A 66 11.21 -8.24 4.24
C PHE A 66 11.90 -9.45 4.86
N ALA A 67 12.39 -10.38 4.04
CA ALA A 67 13.17 -11.51 4.51
C ALA A 67 14.48 -11.03 5.18
N GLU A 68 15.21 -10.13 4.53
CA GLU A 68 16.51 -9.66 5.02
C GLU A 68 16.40 -8.74 6.25
N HIS A 69 15.46 -7.79 6.25
CA HIS A 69 15.44 -6.70 7.23
C HIS A 69 14.35 -6.84 8.30
N ALA A 70 13.33 -7.65 8.06
CA ALA A 70 12.24 -7.86 9.02
C ALA A 70 12.11 -9.30 9.50
N GLY A 71 12.81 -10.26 8.87
CA GLY A 71 12.63 -11.69 9.12
C GLY A 71 11.21 -12.17 8.79
N ILE A 72 10.55 -11.50 7.83
CA ILE A 72 9.19 -11.82 7.40
C ILE A 72 9.26 -12.43 6.01
N GLU A 73 8.79 -13.67 5.89
CA GLU A 73 8.68 -14.36 4.61
C GLU A 73 7.34 -14.01 3.95
N LEU A 74 7.40 -13.30 2.83
CA LEU A 74 6.23 -13.04 2.00
C LEU A 74 6.04 -14.21 1.03
N PRO A 75 4.86 -14.86 1.01
CA PRO A 75 4.60 -15.96 0.10
C PRO A 75 4.61 -15.50 -1.36
N GLU A 76 4.86 -16.45 -2.26
CA GLU A 76 4.74 -16.20 -3.69
C GLU A 76 3.28 -15.97 -4.08
N LEU A 77 3.08 -14.97 -4.92
CA LEU A 77 1.77 -14.65 -5.48
C LEU A 77 1.22 -15.85 -6.25
N SER A 78 0.20 -16.46 -5.68
CA SER A 78 -0.52 -17.58 -6.27
C SER A 78 -1.94 -17.64 -5.73
N ARG A 79 -2.83 -18.38 -6.39
CA ARG A 79 -4.21 -18.55 -5.93
C ARG A 79 -4.27 -19.28 -4.58
N GLU A 80 -3.37 -20.24 -4.38
CA GLU A 80 -3.34 -21.13 -3.22
C GLU A 80 -2.60 -20.55 -2.01
N MET A 81 -1.96 -19.37 -2.13
CA MET A 81 -1.17 -18.83 -1.03
C MET A 81 -1.99 -18.50 0.22
N HIS A 82 -1.39 -18.69 1.39
CA HIS A 82 -1.91 -18.20 2.66
C HIS A 82 -1.27 -16.84 2.97
N TYR A 83 -2.06 -15.76 2.88
CA TYR A 83 -1.57 -14.39 3.04
C TYR A 83 -1.73 -13.82 4.45
N ALA A 84 -2.70 -14.33 5.23
CA ALA A 84 -3.15 -13.67 6.47
C ALA A 84 -2.00 -13.47 7.48
N ASP A 85 -1.20 -14.51 7.73
CA ASP A 85 -0.07 -14.44 8.67
C ASP A 85 1.01 -13.46 8.19
N ALA A 86 1.31 -13.44 6.90
CA ALA A 86 2.27 -12.50 6.32
C ALA A 86 1.76 -11.06 6.40
N VAL A 87 0.49 -10.81 6.07
CA VAL A 87 -0.13 -9.47 6.16
C VAL A 87 -0.16 -8.97 7.61
N GLU A 88 -0.47 -9.84 8.58
CA GLU A 88 -0.42 -9.52 10.01
C GLU A 88 1.00 -9.18 10.47
N ALA A 89 1.99 -9.96 10.05
CA ALA A 89 3.39 -9.71 10.38
C ALA A 89 3.87 -8.36 9.81
N ILE A 90 3.57 -8.07 8.54
CA ILE A 90 3.92 -6.80 7.89
C ILE A 90 3.23 -5.63 8.60
N TYR A 91 1.94 -5.77 8.93
CA TYR A 91 1.18 -4.72 9.61
C TYR A 91 1.81 -4.37 10.96
N ARG A 92 2.14 -5.38 11.78
CA ARG A 92 2.80 -5.18 13.08
C ARG A 92 4.18 -4.57 12.94
N TRP A 93 4.96 -5.03 11.97
CA TRP A 93 6.27 -4.46 11.65
C TRP A 93 6.12 -2.98 11.26
N ALA A 94 5.22 -2.66 10.33
CA ALA A 94 4.98 -1.30 9.86
C ALA A 94 4.52 -0.38 11.00
N TYR A 95 3.62 -0.86 11.86
CA TYR A 95 3.18 -0.13 13.04
C TYR A 95 4.32 0.19 14.01
N ALA A 96 5.26 -0.73 14.20
CA ALA A 96 6.42 -0.52 15.07
C ALA A 96 7.48 0.40 14.45
N GLU A 97 7.72 0.26 13.15
CA GLU A 97 8.86 0.84 12.45
C GLU A 97 8.59 2.21 11.82
N TRP A 98 7.44 2.42 11.18
CA TRP A 98 7.15 3.67 10.48
C TRP A 98 7.09 4.92 11.37
N PRO A 99 6.61 4.87 12.64
CA PRO A 99 6.72 6.01 13.54
C PRO A 99 8.17 6.47 13.74
N LEU A 100 9.14 5.58 13.58
CA LEU A 100 10.57 5.88 13.70
C LEU A 100 11.11 6.60 12.46
N LEU A 101 10.50 6.37 11.29
CA LEU A 101 10.84 7.07 10.05
C LEU A 101 10.25 8.48 10.00
N THR A 102 9.03 8.66 10.49
CA THR A 102 8.35 9.96 10.48
C THR A 102 8.65 10.80 11.71
N GLY A 103 9.35 10.25 12.71
CA GLY A 103 9.46 10.88 14.04
C GLY A 103 8.12 11.03 14.74
N GLY A 104 7.14 10.19 14.38
CA GLY A 104 5.76 10.25 14.87
C GLY A 104 4.93 11.40 14.27
N THR A 105 5.44 12.10 13.26
CA THR A 105 4.71 13.19 12.60
C THR A 105 3.75 12.64 11.55
N ARG A 106 2.62 13.34 11.36
CA ARG A 106 1.66 12.98 10.31
C ARG A 106 2.22 13.36 8.95
N THR A 107 1.97 12.49 7.97
CA THR A 107 2.33 12.74 6.57
C THR A 107 1.08 13.15 5.78
N SER A 108 1.23 14.11 4.87
CA SER A 108 0.15 14.59 4.00
C SER A 108 -0.08 13.64 2.82
N VAL A 109 -1.35 13.31 2.55
CA VAL A 109 -1.75 12.57 1.33
C VAL A 109 -1.29 13.31 0.09
N ARG A 110 -1.47 14.64 0.03
CA ARG A 110 -1.06 15.46 -1.10
C ARG A 110 0.45 15.40 -1.34
N ASP A 111 1.25 15.41 -0.28
CA ASP A 111 2.71 15.40 -0.41
C ASP A 111 3.18 14.03 -0.89
N TRP A 112 2.57 12.96 -0.40
CA TRP A 112 2.82 11.61 -0.90
C TRP A 112 2.48 11.49 -2.39
N LEU A 113 1.29 11.92 -2.80
CA LEU A 113 0.86 11.87 -4.21
C LEU A 113 1.79 12.69 -5.13
N ALA A 114 2.28 13.83 -4.67
CA ALA A 114 3.18 14.69 -5.44
C ALA A 114 4.66 14.26 -5.37
N SER A 115 5.02 13.31 -4.50
CA SER A 115 6.41 12.96 -4.26
C SER A 115 6.98 11.99 -5.30
N GLY A 116 8.26 12.16 -5.64
CA GLY A 116 9.03 11.09 -6.28
C GLY A 116 9.30 9.97 -5.27
N LYS A 117 9.12 8.70 -5.67
CA LYS A 117 9.30 7.52 -4.79
C LYS A 117 10.77 7.05 -4.80
N HIS A 118 11.69 7.96 -4.48
CA HIS A 118 13.14 7.73 -4.47
C HIS A 118 13.85 8.59 -3.40
N GLY A 119 15.13 8.28 -3.13
CA GLY A 119 15.95 9.02 -2.16
C GLY A 119 15.30 9.08 -0.77
N PRO A 120 15.10 10.28 -0.17
CA PRO A 120 14.42 10.43 1.13
C PRO A 120 12.99 9.86 1.17
N ASN A 121 12.35 9.73 0.00
CA ASN A 121 10.97 9.29 -0.16
C ASN A 121 10.85 7.83 -0.62
N THR A 122 11.94 7.06 -0.57
CA THR A 122 11.95 5.65 -1.01
C THR A 122 10.95 4.77 -0.25
N VAL A 123 10.56 5.15 0.97
CA VAL A 123 9.46 4.49 1.69
C VAL A 123 8.16 4.46 0.88
N TYR A 124 7.90 5.45 0.03
CA TYR A 124 6.72 5.47 -0.84
C TYR A 124 6.81 4.47 -2.00
N ALA A 125 8.02 4.04 -2.40
CA ALA A 125 8.19 2.94 -3.34
C ALA A 125 7.77 1.61 -2.69
N MET A 126 8.19 1.39 -1.44
CA MET A 126 7.74 0.24 -0.65
C MET A 126 6.24 0.23 -0.40
N ILE A 127 5.63 1.39 -0.10
CA ILE A 127 4.18 1.51 0.06
C ILE A 127 3.46 1.13 -1.24
N ALA A 128 3.97 1.58 -2.39
CA ALA A 128 3.45 1.20 -3.70
C ALA A 128 3.54 -0.31 -3.94
N ASP A 129 4.67 -0.93 -3.58
CA ASP A 129 4.91 -2.36 -3.75
C ASP A 129 4.02 -3.21 -2.84
N LEU A 130 3.83 -2.79 -1.58
CA LEU A 130 2.86 -3.40 -0.66
C LEU A 130 1.45 -3.30 -1.21
N GLY A 131 1.06 -2.12 -1.71
CA GLY A 131 -0.23 -1.91 -2.35
C GLY A 131 -0.44 -2.83 -3.55
N PHE A 132 0.57 -2.95 -4.41
CA PHE A 132 0.57 -3.87 -5.54
C PHE A 132 0.46 -5.33 -5.09
N TYR A 133 1.27 -5.76 -4.13
CA TYR A 133 1.26 -7.13 -3.60
C TYR A 133 -0.11 -7.50 -2.98
N PHE A 134 -0.71 -6.60 -2.21
CA PHE A 134 -2.04 -6.82 -1.61
C PHE A 134 -3.16 -6.84 -2.66
N ASN A 135 -3.14 -5.91 -3.62
CA ASN A 135 -4.09 -5.93 -4.73
C ASN A 135 -3.94 -7.21 -5.54
N GLU A 136 -2.73 -7.60 -5.91
CA GLU A 136 -2.51 -8.81 -6.69
C GLU A 136 -2.92 -10.08 -5.93
N THR A 137 -2.76 -10.09 -4.60
CA THR A 137 -3.32 -11.12 -3.72
C THR A 137 -4.85 -11.21 -3.84
N ILE A 138 -5.54 -10.07 -3.75
CA ILE A 138 -7.00 -10.00 -3.87
C ILE A 138 -7.41 -10.50 -5.26
N ARG A 139 -6.79 -10.00 -6.34
CA ARG A 139 -7.11 -10.35 -7.72
C ARG A 139 -6.95 -11.84 -8.02
N LEU A 140 -5.91 -12.47 -7.47
CA LEU A 140 -5.68 -13.91 -7.65
C LEU A 140 -6.72 -14.76 -6.92
N LYS A 141 -7.26 -14.28 -5.79
CA LYS A 141 -8.25 -15.00 -4.97
C LYS A 141 -9.70 -14.68 -5.31
N ASN A 142 -9.96 -13.50 -5.84
CA ASN A 142 -11.25 -13.06 -6.34
C ASN A 142 -11.09 -12.50 -7.76
N THR A 143 -11.46 -13.31 -8.74
CA THR A 143 -11.26 -13.02 -10.17
C THR A 143 -12.24 -11.98 -10.73
N ASP A 144 -13.23 -11.53 -9.96
CA ASP A 144 -14.12 -10.46 -10.37
C ASP A 144 -13.39 -9.11 -10.44
N PHE A 145 -12.32 -8.96 -9.65
CA PHE A 145 -11.46 -7.78 -9.68
C PHE A 145 -10.55 -7.80 -10.89
N CYS A 146 -10.46 -6.66 -11.58
CA CYS A 146 -9.43 -6.38 -12.56
C CYS A 146 -8.65 -5.12 -12.18
N TRP A 147 -7.42 -5.03 -12.66
CA TRP A 147 -6.65 -3.79 -12.58
C TRP A 147 -7.26 -2.74 -13.50
N ALA A 148 -7.46 -1.54 -12.97
CA ALA A 148 -8.02 -0.41 -13.71
C ALA A 148 -7.46 0.91 -13.16
N ILE A 149 -7.77 2.01 -13.88
CA ILE A 149 -7.55 3.36 -13.37
C ILE A 149 -8.83 3.86 -12.72
N ASP A 150 -8.72 4.44 -11.53
CA ASP A 150 -9.85 5.13 -10.90
C ASP A 150 -10.27 6.35 -11.73
N GLN A 151 -11.55 6.36 -12.11
CA GLN A 151 -12.21 7.39 -12.90
C GLN A 151 -13.20 8.22 -12.07
N SER A 152 -13.07 8.25 -10.74
CA SER A 152 -13.86 9.13 -9.87
C SER A 152 -13.96 10.54 -10.45
N VAL A 153 -15.12 11.18 -10.35
CA VAL A 153 -15.36 12.45 -11.05
C VAL A 153 -14.39 13.52 -10.57
N GLU A 154 -13.79 14.28 -11.50
CA GLU A 154 -12.80 15.32 -11.22
C GLU A 154 -13.31 16.44 -10.29
N ALA A 155 -14.63 16.64 -10.23
CA ALA A 155 -15.26 17.60 -9.32
C ALA A 155 -15.25 17.14 -7.84
N GLU A 156 -15.19 15.83 -7.59
CA GLU A 156 -15.10 15.22 -6.26
C GLU A 156 -14.02 14.12 -6.27
N PRO A 157 -12.74 14.48 -6.54
CA PRO A 157 -11.71 13.48 -6.77
C PRO A 157 -11.34 12.82 -5.44
N MET A 158 -11.43 11.49 -5.42
CA MET A 158 -10.90 10.69 -4.33
C MET A 158 -9.36 10.70 -4.38
N PRO A 159 -8.65 10.44 -3.28
CA PRO A 159 -7.19 10.29 -3.30
C PRO A 159 -6.67 9.18 -4.24
N SER A 160 -7.56 8.31 -4.71
CA SER A 160 -7.32 7.26 -5.70
C SER A 160 -7.48 7.72 -7.14
N PHE A 161 -8.06 8.90 -7.41
CA PHE A 161 -8.32 9.40 -8.77
C PHE A 161 -7.06 9.34 -9.64
N ARG A 162 -7.18 8.78 -10.85
CA ARG A 162 -6.07 8.54 -11.80
C ARG A 162 -4.95 7.63 -11.30
N ARG A 163 -5.16 6.87 -10.22
CA ARG A 163 -4.21 5.85 -9.75
C ARG A 163 -4.65 4.45 -10.16
N PRO A 164 -3.70 3.53 -10.33
CA PRO A 164 -3.99 2.10 -10.44
C PRO A 164 -4.71 1.58 -9.19
N VAL A 165 -5.85 0.95 -9.41
CA VAL A 165 -6.69 0.32 -8.37
C VAL A 165 -7.18 -1.03 -8.86
N LEU A 166 -7.70 -1.85 -7.95
CA LEU A 166 -8.57 -2.94 -8.35
C LEU A 166 -10.01 -2.45 -8.45
N MET A 167 -10.70 -2.92 -9.48
CA MET A 167 -12.06 -2.54 -9.78
C MET A 167 -12.91 -3.76 -10.13
N ILE A 168 -14.15 -3.78 -9.64
CA ILE A 168 -15.24 -4.54 -10.25
C ILE A 168 -16.07 -3.55 -11.05
N ALA A 169 -16.21 -3.83 -12.35
CA ALA A 169 -16.96 -2.97 -13.25
C ALA A 169 -18.44 -2.86 -12.83
N PRO A 170 -19.10 -1.73 -13.10
CA PRO A 170 -20.54 -1.60 -12.88
C PRO A 170 -21.34 -2.65 -13.64
N THR A 171 -22.48 -3.04 -13.08
CA THR A 171 -23.48 -3.90 -13.71
C THR A 171 -24.87 -3.31 -13.55
N ASP A 172 -25.88 -3.87 -14.22
CA ASP A 172 -27.27 -3.44 -14.05
C ASP A 172 -27.76 -3.50 -12.58
N LYS A 173 -27.20 -4.42 -11.78
CA LYS A 173 -27.51 -4.58 -10.36
C LYS A 173 -26.60 -3.78 -9.44
N GLN A 174 -25.54 -3.20 -9.98
CA GLN A 174 -24.52 -2.47 -9.22
C GLN A 174 -24.00 -1.32 -10.10
N PRO A 175 -24.70 -0.19 -10.17
CA PRO A 175 -24.42 0.87 -11.14
C PRO A 175 -23.12 1.66 -10.85
N ALA A 176 -22.55 1.51 -9.65
CA ALA A 176 -21.27 2.09 -9.27
C ALA A 176 -20.17 1.01 -9.25
N PRO A 177 -18.93 1.35 -9.67
CA PRO A 177 -17.81 0.42 -9.56
C PRO A 177 -17.45 0.18 -8.09
N ILE A 178 -17.03 -1.03 -7.75
CA ILE A 178 -16.37 -1.29 -6.46
C ILE A 178 -14.88 -1.11 -6.65
N LEU A 179 -14.27 -0.27 -5.83
CA LEU A 179 -12.85 0.07 -5.90
C LEU A 179 -12.11 -0.42 -4.67
N VAL A 180 -10.91 -0.95 -4.88
CA VAL A 180 -9.96 -1.28 -3.82
C VAL A 180 -8.60 -0.65 -4.14
N ASP A 181 -8.18 0.27 -3.27
CA ASP A 181 -6.87 0.94 -3.33
C ASP A 181 -6.05 0.57 -2.09
N MET A 182 -5.38 -0.58 -2.16
CA MET A 182 -4.52 -1.04 -1.05
C MET A 182 -3.28 -0.15 -0.87
N GLU A 183 -2.80 0.54 -1.90
CA GLU A 183 -1.69 1.49 -1.73
C GLU A 183 -2.11 2.66 -0.81
N LEU A 184 -3.34 3.18 -0.96
CA LEU A 184 -3.90 4.18 -0.04
C LEU A 184 -4.13 3.62 1.36
N ALA A 185 -4.61 2.38 1.49
CA ALA A 185 -4.78 1.72 2.78
C ALA A 185 -3.43 1.57 3.53
N VAL A 186 -2.38 1.19 2.80
CA VAL A 186 -1.00 1.09 3.32
C VAL A 186 -0.48 2.48 3.71
N PHE A 187 -0.61 3.46 2.82
CA PHE A 187 -0.22 4.83 3.10
C PHE A 187 -0.94 5.41 4.33
N SER A 188 -2.23 5.10 4.51
CA SER A 188 -3.00 5.59 5.65
C SER A 188 -2.34 5.23 6.98
N LEU A 189 -1.85 3.99 7.15
CA LEU A 189 -1.11 3.59 8.36
C LEU A 189 0.19 4.39 8.51
N TYR A 190 0.97 4.56 7.43
CA TYR A 190 2.19 5.37 7.43
C TYR A 190 1.93 6.84 7.80
N ALA A 191 0.85 7.41 7.27
CA ALA A 191 0.47 8.82 7.45
C ALA A 191 0.01 9.13 8.87
N THR A 192 -0.50 8.14 9.60
CA THR A 192 -1.00 8.30 10.98
C THR A 192 -0.30 7.32 11.94
N PRO A 193 1.01 7.47 12.17
CA PRO A 193 1.84 6.49 12.87
C PRO A 193 1.47 6.29 14.35
N ASN A 194 0.71 7.21 14.94
CA ASN A 194 0.29 7.15 16.36
C ASN A 194 -1.21 6.88 16.53
N SER A 195 -1.90 6.37 15.49
CA SER A 195 -3.32 6.03 15.64
C SER A 195 -3.50 4.83 16.57
N ILE A 196 -4.26 5.00 17.66
CA ILE A 196 -4.58 3.93 18.61
C ILE A 196 -5.49 2.88 17.95
N SER A 197 -6.44 3.28 17.10
CA SER A 197 -7.30 2.33 16.39
C SER A 197 -6.47 1.31 15.58
N LYS A 198 -5.38 1.79 14.99
CA LYS A 198 -4.46 1.02 14.17
C LYS A 198 -3.47 0.16 14.98
N SER A 199 -3.48 0.27 16.31
CA SER A 199 -2.72 -0.66 17.15
C SER A 199 -3.51 -1.91 17.51
N VAL A 200 -4.82 -1.90 17.26
CA VAL A 200 -5.76 -2.95 17.69
C VAL A 200 -6.36 -3.67 16.49
N VAL A 201 -6.62 -2.96 15.39
CA VAL A 201 -7.28 -3.50 14.20
C VAL A 201 -6.34 -3.48 13.00
N ASN A 202 -6.11 -4.64 12.41
CA ASN A 202 -5.42 -4.75 11.13
C ASN A 202 -6.39 -4.41 10.00
N ASP A 203 -6.48 -3.12 9.69
CA ASP A 203 -7.35 -2.61 8.62
C ASP A 203 -6.98 -3.17 7.24
N TRP A 204 -5.71 -3.58 7.03
CA TRP A 204 -5.30 -4.17 5.75
C TRP A 204 -5.86 -5.57 5.57
N LEU A 205 -5.70 -6.42 6.59
CA LEU A 205 -6.25 -7.78 6.57
C LEU A 205 -7.78 -7.76 6.44
N THR A 206 -8.43 -6.86 7.17
CA THR A 206 -9.89 -6.66 7.09
C THR A 206 -10.32 -6.25 5.68
N ALA A 207 -9.63 -5.28 5.05
CA ALA A 207 -9.94 -4.85 3.69
C ALA A 207 -9.73 -5.97 2.67
N MET A 208 -8.64 -6.73 2.80
CA MET A 208 -8.35 -7.88 1.93
C MET A 208 -9.39 -8.99 2.08
N ASP A 209 -9.74 -9.37 3.31
CA ASP A 209 -10.74 -10.41 3.58
C ASP A 209 -12.12 -10.02 3.03
N ASN A 210 -12.51 -8.76 3.19
CA ASN A 210 -13.79 -8.25 2.65
C ASN A 210 -13.81 -8.29 1.11
N ALA A 211 -12.71 -7.93 0.46
CA ALA A 211 -12.59 -7.98 -1.00
C ALA A 211 -12.56 -9.44 -1.51
N ILE A 212 -11.81 -10.32 -0.85
CA ILE A 212 -11.65 -11.72 -1.24
C ILE A 212 -12.95 -12.50 -1.04
N SER A 213 -13.64 -12.30 0.08
CA SER A 213 -14.88 -13.01 0.42
C SER A 213 -16.12 -12.56 -0.36
N GLY A 214 -16.03 -11.46 -1.11
CA GLY A 214 -17.17 -10.89 -1.82
C GLY A 214 -18.08 -10.02 -0.95
N GLN A 215 -17.70 -9.73 0.31
CA GLN A 215 -18.50 -8.91 1.22
C GLN A 215 -18.67 -7.47 0.73
N LEU A 216 -17.68 -6.93 0.00
CA LEU A 216 -17.84 -5.62 -0.63
C LEU A 216 -19.01 -5.64 -1.62
N GLN A 217 -19.06 -6.63 -2.50
CA GLN A 217 -20.13 -6.82 -3.48
C GLN A 217 -21.50 -6.97 -2.80
N ALA A 218 -21.57 -7.74 -1.71
CA ALA A 218 -22.80 -7.91 -0.93
C ALA A 218 -23.28 -6.61 -0.25
N HIS A 219 -22.37 -5.72 0.13
CA HIS A 219 -22.70 -4.43 0.73
C HIS A 219 -23.27 -3.43 -0.29
N TRP A 220 -22.82 -3.52 -1.55
CA TRP A 220 -23.22 -2.60 -2.63
C TRP A 220 -24.31 -3.15 -3.56
N GLY A 221 -24.61 -4.45 -3.49
CA GLY A 221 -25.60 -5.14 -4.32
C GLY A 221 -26.98 -5.31 -3.67
N VAL A 222 -27.59 -4.22 -3.19
CA VAL A 222 -29.00 -4.19 -2.76
C VAL A 222 -29.89 -3.74 -3.91
#